data_AF-A0A9X0A3L8-F1
#
_entry.id   AF-A0A9X0A3L8-F1
#
_cell.length_a   1.000
_cell.length_b   1.000
_cell.length_c   1.000
_cell.angle_alpha   90.00
_cell.angle_beta   90.00
_cell.angle_gamma   90.00
#
_symmetry.space_group_name_H-M   'P 1'
#
loop_
_entity.id
_entity.type
_entity.pdbx_description
1 polymer ?
#
loop_
_entity_poly.entity_id
_entity_poly.type
_entity_poly.pdbx_seq_one_letter_code
_entity_poly.pdbx_strand_id
1 'polypeptide(L)'
;MAVRKKAMYALSSLIRLFLVGQRDFLKLNGLEIFVKFFEEAGSGPLVIKAITLMTDILTEQIEQVTTLLKKQGQDVSGDISGRVPLLKTMVEKGWCQLVPTLLHTTENDTREKVLQALHVMVTGCKSEFQKAHVQDSLNKLKLEWLKDANAPNVRDNSEYAGILAQLVTDLMSKLT
;
A
#
# COMPACT_ATOMS: atom_id res chain seq x y z
N MET A 1 -10.52 -10.66 -18.62
CA MET A 1 -10.24 -9.44 -17.81
C MET A 1 -11.45 -8.55 -17.51
N ALA A 2 -12.34 -8.24 -18.46
CA ALA A 2 -13.44 -7.28 -18.24
C ALA A 2 -14.34 -7.60 -17.05
N VAL A 3 -14.79 -8.86 -16.92
CA VAL A 3 -15.64 -9.31 -15.80
C VAL A 3 -14.91 -9.18 -14.45
N ARG A 4 -13.66 -9.62 -14.36
CA ARG A 4 -12.87 -9.53 -13.11
C ARG A 4 -12.64 -8.09 -12.68
N LYS A 5 -12.39 -7.16 -13.61
CA LYS A 5 -12.29 -5.72 -13.30
C LYS A 5 -13.60 -5.15 -12.75
N LYS A 6 -14.75 -5.54 -13.32
CA LYS A 6 -16.08 -5.16 -12.82
C LYS A 6 -16.38 -5.76 -11.45
N ALA A 7 -16.04 -7.03 -11.24
CA ALA A 7 -16.18 -7.70 -9.96
C ALA A 7 -15.32 -7.04 -8.88
N MET A 8 -14.07 -6.67 -9.18
CA MET A 8 -13.23 -5.89 -8.26
C MET A 8 -13.87 -4.57 -7.88
N TYR A 9 -14.45 -3.84 -8.84
CA TYR A 9 -15.15 -2.59 -8.55
C TYR A 9 -16.35 -2.81 -7.62
N ALA A 10 -17.21 -3.79 -7.93
CA ALA A 10 -18.36 -4.14 -7.09
C ALA A 10 -17.92 -4.54 -5.68
N LEU A 11 -16.88 -5.39 -5.57
CA LEU A 11 -16.31 -5.79 -4.29
C LEU A 11 -15.81 -4.57 -3.50
N SER A 12 -15.05 -3.68 -4.15
CA SER A 12 -14.58 -2.45 -3.51
C SER A 12 -15.73 -1.60 -2.96
N SER A 13 -16.82 -1.45 -3.73
CA SER A 13 -18.01 -0.71 -3.28
C SER A 13 -18.74 -1.38 -2.12
N LEU A 14 -18.70 -2.71 -2.02
CA LEU A 14 -19.38 -3.47 -0.97
C LEU A 14 -18.64 -3.42 0.38
N ILE A 15 -17.31 -3.30 0.38
CA ILE A 15 -16.51 -3.48 1.60
C ILE A 15 -15.84 -2.20 2.13
N ARG A 16 -15.68 -1.15 1.30
CA ARG A 16 -15.20 0.15 1.81
C ARG A 16 -16.21 0.74 2.79
N LEU A 17 -15.71 1.28 3.89
CA LEU A 17 -16.50 1.89 4.98
C LEU A 17 -17.54 0.94 5.61
N PHE A 18 -17.44 -0.38 5.38
CA PHE A 18 -18.40 -1.35 5.87
C PHE A 18 -17.71 -2.49 6.64
N LEU A 19 -17.58 -2.29 7.95
CA LEU A 19 -16.80 -3.18 8.83
C LEU A 19 -17.25 -4.63 8.82
N VAL A 20 -18.56 -4.88 8.72
CA VAL A 20 -19.10 -6.25 8.65
C VAL A 20 -18.64 -6.91 7.34
N GLY A 21 -18.75 -6.19 6.21
CA GLY A 21 -18.28 -6.69 4.90
C GLY A 21 -16.78 -6.92 4.86
N GLN A 22 -15.97 -6.07 5.49
CA GLN A 22 -14.51 -6.28 5.60
C GLN A 22 -14.16 -7.53 6.39
N ARG A 23 -14.87 -7.76 7.51
CA ARG A 23 -14.70 -8.96 8.33
C ARG A 23 -15.08 -10.21 7.56
N ASP A 24 -16.21 -10.18 6.84
CA ASP A 24 -16.67 -11.32 6.05
C ASP A 24 -15.76 -11.58 4.85
N PHE A 25 -15.23 -10.54 4.20
CA PHE A 25 -14.19 -10.66 3.17
C PHE A 25 -12.96 -11.43 3.68
N LEU A 26 -12.49 -11.12 4.89
CA LEU A 26 -11.35 -11.84 5.51
C LEU A 26 -11.72 -13.29 5.86
N LYS A 27 -12.89 -13.54 6.47
CA LYS A 27 -13.35 -14.89 6.81
C LYS A 27 -13.50 -15.79 5.58
N LEU A 28 -13.84 -15.22 4.43
CA LEU A 28 -14.03 -15.91 3.17
C LEU A 28 -12.74 -16.03 2.35
N ASN A 29 -11.57 -15.82 2.96
CA ASN A 29 -10.26 -15.96 2.29
C ASN A 29 -10.11 -15.02 1.08
N GLY A 30 -10.66 -13.81 1.19
CA GLY A 30 -10.62 -12.83 0.10
C GLY A 30 -9.20 -12.38 -0.25
N LEU A 31 -8.29 -12.34 0.73
CA LEU A 31 -6.88 -12.00 0.51
C LEU A 31 -6.13 -13.06 -0.31
N GLU A 32 -6.39 -14.35 -0.10
CA GLU A 32 -5.76 -15.41 -0.90
C GLU A 32 -6.05 -15.26 -2.40
N ILE A 33 -7.25 -14.78 -2.76
CA ILE A 33 -7.61 -14.53 -4.16
C ILE A 33 -6.73 -13.42 -4.74
N PHE A 34 -6.44 -12.38 -3.97
CA PHE A 34 -5.61 -11.27 -4.41
C PHE A 34 -4.13 -11.64 -4.52
N VAL A 35 -3.61 -12.47 -3.61
CA VAL A 35 -2.24 -13.00 -3.70
C VAL A 35 -2.03 -13.71 -5.04
N LYS A 36 -3.01 -14.52 -5.48
CA LYS A 36 -2.94 -15.20 -6.78
C LYS A 36 -2.83 -14.25 -7.97
N PHE A 37 -3.28 -13.00 -7.86
CA PHE A 37 -3.11 -12.03 -8.94
C PHE A 37 -1.63 -11.72 -9.15
N PHE A 38 -0.78 -11.67 -8.12
CA PHE A 38 0.64 -11.36 -8.29
C PHE A 38 1.40 -12.41 -9.11
N GLU A 39 0.91 -13.65 -9.14
CA GLU A 39 1.51 -14.76 -9.89
C GLU A 39 0.93 -14.92 -11.29
N GLU A 40 -0.24 -14.34 -11.55
CA GLU A 40 -0.97 -14.52 -12.81
C GLU A 40 -0.45 -13.56 -13.91
N ALA A 41 0.01 -14.11 -15.04
CA ALA A 41 0.45 -13.29 -16.17
C ALA A 41 -0.69 -12.38 -16.70
N GLY A 42 -0.40 -11.10 -16.92
CA GLY A 42 -1.37 -10.13 -17.44
C GLY A 42 -2.40 -9.62 -16.43
N SER A 43 -2.25 -9.98 -15.15
CA SER A 43 -3.15 -9.56 -14.07
C SER A 43 -2.83 -8.16 -13.51
N GLY A 44 -1.77 -7.49 -13.96
CA GLY A 44 -1.26 -6.23 -13.37
C GLY A 44 -2.36 -5.21 -12.98
N PRO A 45 -3.34 -4.91 -13.86
CA PRO A 45 -4.45 -4.02 -13.50
C PRO A 45 -5.35 -4.50 -12.35
N LEU A 46 -5.46 -5.81 -12.13
CA LEU A 46 -6.16 -6.40 -10.97
C LEU A 46 -5.29 -6.31 -9.71
N VAL A 47 -3.98 -6.53 -9.82
CA VAL A 47 -3.03 -6.36 -8.71
C VAL A 47 -3.12 -4.94 -8.17
N ILE A 48 -3.08 -3.92 -9.04
CA ILE A 48 -3.19 -2.52 -8.62
C ILE A 48 -4.54 -2.24 -7.96
N LYS A 49 -5.65 -2.77 -8.51
CA LYS A 49 -6.97 -2.65 -7.88
C LYS A 49 -7.03 -3.31 -6.49
N ALA A 50 -6.41 -4.47 -6.34
CA ALA A 50 -6.35 -5.18 -5.07
C ALA A 50 -5.55 -4.38 -4.04
N ILE A 51 -4.37 -3.88 -4.41
CA ILE A 51 -3.53 -3.05 -3.53
C ILE A 51 -4.28 -1.78 -3.12
N THR A 52 -4.85 -1.03 -4.07
CA THR A 52 -5.62 0.18 -3.75
C THR A 52 -6.75 -0.13 -2.77
N LEU A 53 -7.53 -1.19 -3.00
CA LEU A 53 -8.60 -1.59 -2.10
C LEU A 53 -8.08 -1.97 -0.70
N MET A 54 -6.97 -2.70 -0.61
CA MET A 54 -6.37 -3.06 0.68
C MET A 54 -5.82 -1.84 1.40
N THR A 55 -5.19 -0.90 0.69
CA THR A 55 -4.73 0.38 1.27
C THR A 55 -5.89 1.18 1.84
N ASP A 56 -7.01 1.27 1.12
CA ASP A 56 -8.20 1.99 1.59
C ASP A 56 -8.74 1.36 2.89
N ILE A 57 -9.01 0.05 2.88
CA ILE A 57 -9.56 -0.66 4.05
C ILE A 57 -8.58 -0.61 5.21
N LEU A 58 -7.28 -0.74 4.93
CA LEU A 58 -6.26 -0.71 5.96
C LEU A 58 -6.19 0.68 6.62
N THR A 59 -6.30 1.75 5.83
CA THR A 59 -6.40 3.12 6.33
C THR A 59 -7.63 3.29 7.23
N GLU A 60 -8.79 2.81 6.79
CA GLU A 60 -10.04 2.85 7.58
C GLU A 60 -9.88 2.11 8.93
N GLN A 61 -9.31 0.91 8.93
CA GLN A 61 -9.14 0.13 10.15
C GLN A 61 -8.09 0.75 11.09
N ILE A 62 -6.97 1.24 10.55
CA ILE A 62 -5.93 1.92 11.33
C ILE A 62 -6.50 3.17 11.99
N GLU A 63 -7.29 3.98 11.26
CA GLU A 63 -7.90 5.19 11.80
C GLU A 63 -8.87 4.87 12.95
N GLN A 64 -9.71 3.84 12.78
CA GLN A 64 -10.62 3.38 13.81
C GLN A 64 -9.90 2.90 15.06
N VAL A 65 -8.89 2.03 14.89
CA VAL A 65 -8.08 1.51 16.00
C VAL A 65 -7.38 2.68 16.70
N THR A 66 -6.68 3.53 15.96
CA THR A 66 -5.97 4.69 16.51
C THR A 66 -6.90 5.61 17.30
N THR A 67 -8.11 5.87 16.79
CA THR A 67 -9.12 6.70 17.47
C THR A 67 -9.57 6.06 18.78
N LEU A 68 -9.82 4.75 18.79
CA LEU A 68 -10.23 4.03 20.00
C LEU A 68 -9.11 4.03 21.05
N LEU A 69 -7.88 3.79 20.64
CA LEU A 69 -6.71 3.75 21.53
C LEU A 69 -6.43 5.12 22.16
N LYS A 70 -6.49 6.20 21.36
CA LYS A 70 -6.36 7.57 21.87
C LYS A 70 -7.44 7.90 22.89
N LYS A 71 -8.70 7.50 22.66
CA LYS A 71 -9.80 7.68 23.63
C LYS A 71 -9.57 6.92 24.95
N GLN A 72 -8.82 5.83 24.90
CA GLN A 72 -8.44 5.04 26.08
C GLN A 72 -7.13 5.51 26.74
N GLY A 73 -6.51 6.59 26.24
CA GLY A 73 -5.22 7.08 26.73
C GLY A 73 -4.04 6.14 26.45
N GLN A 74 -4.21 5.21 25.49
CA GLN A 74 -3.15 4.28 25.11
C GLN A 74 -2.23 4.91 24.07
N ASP A 75 -0.95 4.54 24.15
CA ASP A 75 0.00 4.89 23.11
C ASP A 75 -0.34 4.20 21.79
N VAL A 76 -0.25 4.98 20.72
CA VAL A 76 -0.45 4.56 19.33
C VAL A 76 0.86 4.59 18.55
N SER A 77 1.96 4.98 19.19
CA SER A 77 3.30 4.96 18.63
C SER A 77 3.84 3.52 18.67
N GLY A 78 3.97 2.89 17.50
CA GLY A 78 4.52 1.55 17.38
C GLY A 78 3.70 0.61 16.50
N ASP A 79 3.98 -0.69 16.64
CA ASP A 79 3.34 -1.74 15.86
C ASP A 79 1.90 -1.97 16.34
N ILE A 80 0.94 -1.63 15.48
CA ILE A 80 -0.49 -1.85 15.70
C ILE A 80 -1.04 -3.04 14.91
N SER A 81 -0.19 -3.82 14.24
CA SER A 81 -0.60 -4.95 13.39
C SER A 81 -1.47 -5.97 14.12
N GLY A 82 -1.14 -6.28 15.38
CA GLY A 82 -1.93 -7.16 16.24
C GLY A 82 -3.34 -6.65 16.55
N ARG A 83 -3.61 -5.35 16.35
CA ARG A 83 -4.90 -4.70 16.60
C ARG A 83 -5.69 -4.43 15.32
N VAL A 84 -5.07 -4.61 14.15
CA VAL A 84 -5.66 -4.35 12.83
C VAL A 84 -5.78 -5.68 12.07
N PRO A 85 -6.99 -6.31 12.06
CA PRO A 85 -7.15 -7.67 11.51
C PRO A 85 -6.69 -7.82 10.06
N LEU A 86 -6.94 -6.80 9.21
CA LEU A 86 -6.48 -6.82 7.84
C LEU A 86 -4.94 -6.83 7.76
N LEU A 87 -4.26 -5.96 8.50
CA LEU A 87 -2.80 -5.87 8.49
C LEU A 87 -2.15 -7.18 8.91
N LYS A 88 -2.62 -7.75 10.03
CA LYS A 88 -2.17 -9.05 10.51
C LYS A 88 -2.28 -10.11 9.40
N THR A 89 -3.44 -10.21 8.75
CA THR A 89 -3.66 -11.21 7.70
C THR A 89 -2.80 -10.92 6.46
N MET A 90 -2.59 -9.66 6.09
CA MET A 90 -1.70 -9.29 4.97
C MET A 90 -0.25 -9.72 5.24
N VAL A 91 0.25 -9.50 6.46
CA VAL A 91 1.59 -9.96 6.88
C VAL A 91 1.69 -11.49 6.79
N GLU A 92 0.72 -12.21 7.34
CA GLU A 92 0.67 -13.69 7.31
C GLU A 92 0.60 -14.25 5.89
N LYS A 93 0.00 -13.52 4.94
CA LYS A 93 -0.16 -13.93 3.54
C LYS A 93 0.95 -13.39 2.61
N GLY A 94 2.03 -12.85 3.17
CA GLY A 94 3.23 -12.47 2.41
C GLY A 94 3.13 -11.16 1.62
N TRP A 95 2.18 -10.27 1.96
CA TRP A 95 2.01 -9.00 1.24
C TRP A 95 3.21 -8.08 1.40
N CYS A 96 3.91 -8.14 2.54
CA CYS A 96 5.10 -7.33 2.79
C CYS A 96 6.23 -7.62 1.79
N GLN A 97 6.28 -8.83 1.22
CA GLN A 97 7.24 -9.21 0.18
C GLN A 97 6.70 -8.89 -1.21
N LEU A 98 5.40 -9.11 -1.44
CA LEU A 98 4.78 -8.96 -2.76
C LEU A 98 4.66 -7.51 -3.20
N VAL A 99 4.20 -6.61 -2.33
CA VAL A 99 3.91 -5.21 -2.71
C VAL A 99 5.16 -4.44 -3.16
N PRO A 100 6.32 -4.53 -2.47
CA PRO A 100 7.55 -3.86 -2.92
C PRO A 100 8.03 -4.26 -4.31
N THR A 101 7.73 -5.48 -4.79
CA THR A 101 8.14 -5.93 -6.14
C THR A 101 7.60 -5.04 -7.26
N LEU A 102 6.50 -4.33 -6.98
CA LEU A 102 5.85 -3.44 -7.95
C LEU A 102 6.52 -2.06 -8.04
N LEU A 103 7.50 -1.75 -7.20
CA LEU A 103 8.31 -0.52 -7.35
C LEU A 103 9.09 -0.50 -8.69
N HIS A 104 9.32 -1.67 -9.29
CA HIS A 104 10.01 -1.82 -10.58
C HIS A 104 9.16 -1.48 -11.81
N THR A 105 7.84 -1.26 -11.67
CA THR A 105 7.00 -0.84 -12.82
C THR A 105 7.47 0.50 -13.36
N THR A 106 7.11 0.87 -14.60
CA THR A 106 7.51 2.15 -15.21
C THR A 106 6.48 3.27 -15.06
N GLU A 107 5.23 2.93 -14.80
CA GLU A 107 4.13 3.90 -14.69
C GLU A 107 4.13 4.57 -13.31
N ASN A 108 4.21 5.90 -13.29
CA ASN A 108 4.27 6.67 -12.04
C ASN A 108 2.97 6.57 -11.21
N ASP A 109 1.79 6.53 -11.83
CA ASP A 109 0.51 6.33 -11.11
C ASP A 109 0.49 4.98 -10.37
N THR A 110 1.03 3.92 -10.98
CA THR A 110 1.20 2.64 -10.32
C THR A 110 2.21 2.74 -9.16
N ARG A 111 3.37 3.36 -9.38
CA ARG A 111 4.39 3.56 -8.33
C ARG A 111 3.85 4.36 -7.14
N GLU A 112 3.07 5.40 -7.40
CA GLU A 112 2.42 6.22 -6.36
C GLU A 112 1.50 5.37 -5.49
N LYS A 113 0.62 4.56 -6.11
CA LYS A 113 -0.28 3.64 -5.38
C LYS A 113 0.48 2.62 -4.54
N VAL A 114 1.60 2.11 -5.07
CA VAL A 114 2.48 1.19 -4.34
C VAL A 114 3.11 1.92 -3.15
N LEU A 115 3.64 3.12 -3.33
CA LEU A 115 4.23 3.91 -2.24
C LEU A 115 3.21 4.25 -1.15
N GLN A 116 1.98 4.64 -1.53
CA GLN A 116 0.87 4.83 -0.60
C GLN A 116 0.57 3.55 0.19
N ALA A 117 0.55 2.38 -0.47
CA ALA A 117 0.38 1.10 0.22
C ALA A 117 1.52 0.82 1.21
N LEU A 118 2.78 1.00 0.80
CA LEU A 118 3.94 0.82 1.69
C LEU A 118 3.86 1.74 2.91
N HIS A 119 3.41 2.98 2.72
CA HIS A 119 3.22 3.96 3.81
C HIS A 119 2.26 3.52 4.90
N VAL A 120 1.18 2.85 4.51
CA VAL A 120 0.18 2.36 5.45
C VAL A 120 0.64 1.04 6.07
N MET A 121 1.24 0.16 5.25
CA MET A 121 1.71 -1.17 5.64
C MET A 121 2.97 -1.15 6.52
N VAL A 122 3.75 -0.06 6.52
CA VAL A 122 5.02 0.03 7.26
C VAL A 122 4.88 -0.31 8.76
N THR A 123 3.71 -0.02 9.33
CA THR A 123 3.38 -0.32 10.73
C THR A 123 3.46 -1.82 11.06
N GLY A 124 3.24 -2.71 10.09
CA GLY A 124 3.36 -4.17 10.25
C GLY A 124 4.41 -4.83 9.36
N CYS A 125 4.99 -4.10 8.40
CA CYS A 125 5.93 -4.63 7.41
C CYS A 125 7.35 -4.03 7.52
N LYS A 126 7.67 -3.29 8.60
CA LYS A 126 8.94 -2.56 8.75
C LYS A 126 10.18 -3.42 8.45
N SER A 127 10.26 -4.64 9.00
CA SER A 127 11.42 -5.54 8.82
C SER A 127 11.65 -5.95 7.36
N GLU A 128 10.57 -6.20 6.61
CA GLU A 128 10.65 -6.53 5.19
C GLU A 128 11.06 -5.32 4.36
N PHE A 129 10.51 -4.14 4.68
CA PHE A 129 10.81 -2.91 3.95
C PHE A 129 12.22 -2.36 4.23
N GLN A 130 12.83 -2.72 5.37
CA GLN A 130 14.23 -2.39 5.68
C GLN A 130 15.25 -3.24 4.92
N LYS A 131 14.85 -4.28 4.19
CA LYS A 131 15.77 -5.09 3.40
C LYS A 131 16.43 -4.25 2.30
N ALA A 132 17.72 -4.52 2.06
CA ALA A 132 18.57 -3.75 1.14
C ALA A 132 17.92 -3.52 -0.24
N HIS A 133 17.40 -4.58 -0.89
CA HIS A 133 16.77 -4.45 -2.21
C HIS A 133 15.56 -3.50 -2.26
N VAL A 134 14.78 -3.41 -1.17
CA VAL A 134 13.64 -2.47 -1.07
C VAL A 134 14.18 -1.05 -0.88
N GLN A 135 15.13 -0.88 0.03
CA GLN A 135 15.79 0.41 0.29
C GLN A 135 16.47 0.97 -0.97
N ASP A 136 17.18 0.12 -1.72
CA ASP A 136 17.84 0.48 -2.96
C ASP A 136 16.83 0.91 -4.03
N SER A 137 15.72 0.19 -4.14
CA SER A 137 14.63 0.53 -5.08
C SER A 137 13.99 1.88 -4.73
N LEU A 138 13.71 2.12 -3.45
CA LEU A 138 13.18 3.40 -2.96
C LEU A 138 14.17 4.55 -3.21
N ASN A 139 15.43 4.37 -2.86
CA ASN A 139 16.48 5.38 -3.07
C ASN A 139 16.66 5.71 -4.55
N LYS A 140 16.67 4.69 -5.42
CA LYS A 140 16.75 4.89 -6.86
C LYS A 140 15.60 5.74 -7.38
N LEU A 141 14.36 5.38 -7.03
CA LEU A 141 13.17 6.13 -7.42
C LEU A 141 13.19 7.58 -6.92
N LYS A 142 13.60 7.79 -5.66
CA LYS A 142 13.76 9.13 -5.09
C LYS A 142 14.76 9.97 -5.89
N LEU A 143 15.93 9.41 -6.24
CA LEU A 143 16.94 10.13 -7.02
C LEU A 143 16.45 10.45 -8.44
N GLU A 144 15.74 9.51 -9.08
CA GLU A 144 15.11 9.71 -10.39
C GLU A 144 14.14 10.89 -10.34
N TRP A 145 13.19 10.91 -9.39
CA TRP A 145 12.20 11.98 -9.30
C TRP A 145 12.75 13.31 -8.80
N LEU A 146 13.78 13.33 -7.94
CA LEU A 146 14.47 14.57 -7.58
C LEU A 146 15.18 15.20 -8.78
N LYS A 147 15.74 14.37 -9.66
CA LYS A 147 16.33 14.87 -10.91
C LYS A 147 15.26 15.47 -11.82
N ASP A 148 14.13 14.79 -11.96
CA ASP A 148 13.01 15.26 -12.79
C ASP A 148 12.36 16.54 -12.22
N ALA A 149 12.22 16.64 -10.90
CA ALA A 149 11.70 17.82 -10.21
C ALA A 149 12.58 19.07 -10.38
N ASN A 150 13.89 18.88 -10.54
CA ASN A 150 14.83 19.97 -10.77
C ASN A 150 15.06 20.28 -12.26
N ALA A 151 14.39 19.58 -13.18
CA ALA A 151 14.55 19.79 -14.60
C ALA A 151 13.92 21.14 -15.03
N PRO A 152 14.61 21.96 -15.84
CA PRO A 152 14.14 23.31 -16.21
C PRO A 152 12.94 23.32 -17.18
N ASN A 153 12.46 22.16 -17.64
CA ASN A 153 11.41 22.04 -18.65
C ASN A 153 10.21 21.23 -18.12
N VAL A 154 9.04 21.89 -18.09
CA VAL A 154 7.69 21.40 -17.72
C VAL A 154 7.35 21.50 -16.21
N ARG A 155 6.70 22.61 -15.84
CA ARG A 155 6.31 22.99 -14.47
C ARG A 155 5.43 21.93 -13.77
N ASP A 156 4.42 21.40 -14.45
CA ASP A 156 3.48 20.44 -13.85
C ASP A 156 4.13 19.07 -13.58
N ASN A 157 5.01 18.61 -14.47
CA ASN A 157 5.76 17.37 -14.25
C ASN A 157 6.77 17.50 -13.12
N SER A 158 7.37 18.69 -12.95
CA SER A 158 8.32 18.95 -11.86
C SER A 158 7.65 18.92 -10.48
N GLU A 159 6.43 19.44 -10.36
CA GLU A 159 5.67 19.42 -9.10
C GLU A 159 5.26 18.00 -8.71
N TYR A 160 4.71 17.23 -9.66
CA TYR A 160 4.32 15.85 -9.41
C TYR A 160 5.52 14.97 -9.01
N ALA A 161 6.66 15.11 -9.69
CA ALA A 161 7.88 14.41 -9.32
C ALA A 161 8.35 14.77 -7.90
N GLY A 162 8.22 16.05 -7.50
CA GLY A 162 8.49 16.50 -6.14
C GLY A 162 7.61 15.80 -5.09
N ILE A 163 6.31 15.65 -5.37
CA ILE A 163 5.37 14.93 -4.50
C ILE A 163 5.80 13.46 -4.32
N LEU A 164 6.16 12.77 -5.41
CA LEU A 164 6.62 11.38 -5.35
C LEU A 164 7.93 11.23 -4.57
N ALA A 165 8.89 12.13 -4.77
CA ALA A 165 10.14 12.15 -4.00
C ALA A 165 9.91 12.41 -2.50
N GLN A 166 8.96 13.28 -2.16
CA GLN A 166 8.56 13.52 -0.77
C GLN A 166 7.91 12.27 -0.16
N LEU A 167 7.03 11.60 -0.91
CA LEU A 167 6.38 10.36 -0.46
C LEU A 167 7.43 9.28 -0.13
N VAL A 168 8.47 9.11 -0.95
CA VAL A 168 9.56 8.18 -0.61
C VAL A 168 10.31 8.63 0.66
N THR A 169 10.60 9.92 0.79
CA THR A 169 11.31 10.46 1.95
C THR A 169 10.54 10.23 3.25
N ASP A 170 9.23 10.46 3.24
CA ASP A 170 8.36 10.21 4.38
C ASP A 170 8.25 8.72 4.72
N LEU A 171 8.33 7.84 3.72
CA LEU A 171 8.34 6.39 3.96
C LEU A 171 9.63 5.97 4.65
N MET A 172 10.77 6.47 4.13
CA MET A 172 12.09 6.13 4.65
C MET A 172 12.29 6.62 6.09
N SER A 173 11.74 7.79 6.46
CA SER A 173 11.83 8.28 7.83
C SER A 173 11.12 7.38 8.84
N LYS A 174 10.02 6.71 8.45
CA LYS A 174 9.33 5.70 9.27
C LYS A 174 10.10 4.38 9.40
N LEU A 175 11.03 4.12 8.47
CA LEU A 175 11.87 2.92 8.43
C LEU A 175 13.16 3.06 9.22
N THR A 176 13.53 4.29 9.62
CA THR A 176 14.66 4.55 10.54
C THR A 176 14.25 4.23 11.98
#